data_AF-A0A5N5JU80-F1
#
_entry.id   AF-A0A5N5JU80-F1
#
_cell.length_a   1.000
_cell.length_b   1.000
_cell.length_c   1.000
_cell.angle_alpha   90.00
_cell.angle_beta   90.00
_cell.angle_gamma   90.00
#
_symmetry.space_group_name_H-M   'P 1'
#
loop_
_entity.id
_entity.type
_entity.pdbx_description
1 polymer ?
#
loop_
_entity_poly.entity_id
_entity_poly.type
_entity_poly.pdbx_seq_one_letter_code
_entity_poly.pdbx_strand_id
1 'polypeptide(L)'
;MNLLFDGINNLIIIMMDVTWCVVEFRDLPTSYISQEVPALSTTMAHIPTAVYWTLRSVVVCAAQIRSINKIGDKFSISTTSEWELSTLAHKLSNILEHLRKQLVVCYEYIDEKRNVKTFQMLKNLFEMIHIDNMKVLKALIYAKDDIQPLIDGSSKKRVHLDVLRRKNVLLLISGLDISNDELSILEQIYIESRHHGARLDSQYELVWVPIMDHSVQWSDTMNEKFKSMQSSMPWFTVYHPSVIEKPVIIRFIKEVWHFRNKPILVVLDPQGKLVCPNALHMMWIWGSNAFPFTSLREESLWREETWRLELLVNGIDPVILNWIKEGKYIFLYGGDDIEWVRKFTNNAQAVAQAARIPLEMVYVGKSSKREKIRRLMATITMEKLSYIWQDLTMIWFFWTRLESMLYSKIQLGKLDDHDPMMQEIKKLLSYDREGGWAVLSNGSNVVVNEQLSISASRSPPCRLKTSFLPLGLEAGVLP
;
A
#
# COMPACT_ATOMS: atom_id res chain seq x y z
N MET A 1 -39.73 -3.83 -55.13
CA MET A 1 -38.35 -3.53 -55.56
C MET A 1 -37.47 -3.21 -54.34
N ASN A 2 -37.88 -2.29 -53.46
CA ASN A 2 -37.14 -1.93 -52.23
C ASN A 2 -36.88 -3.12 -51.30
N LEU A 3 -37.89 -3.91 -50.93
CA LEU A 3 -37.76 -5.05 -50.00
C LEU A 3 -36.73 -6.12 -50.43
N LEU A 4 -36.62 -6.42 -51.73
CA LEU A 4 -35.66 -7.40 -52.25
C LEU A 4 -34.22 -6.84 -52.21
N PHE A 5 -34.06 -5.56 -52.54
CA PHE A 5 -32.77 -4.87 -52.46
C PHE A 5 -32.31 -4.75 -51.00
N ASP A 6 -33.24 -4.47 -50.09
CA ASP A 6 -32.99 -4.42 -48.65
C ASP A 6 -32.59 -5.81 -48.10
N GLY A 7 -33.25 -6.89 -48.56
CA GLY A 7 -32.90 -8.26 -48.20
C GLY A 7 -31.50 -8.69 -48.68
N ILE A 8 -31.12 -8.32 -49.91
CA ILE A 8 -29.78 -8.58 -50.46
C ILE A 8 -28.73 -7.78 -49.67
N ASN A 9 -28.97 -6.49 -49.42
CA ASN A 9 -28.05 -5.65 -48.65
C ASN A 9 -27.84 -6.18 -47.24
N ASN A 10 -28.91 -6.57 -46.54
CA ASN A 10 -28.83 -7.17 -45.22
C ASN A 10 -27.99 -8.46 -45.23
N LEU A 11 -28.23 -9.34 -46.20
CA LEU A 11 -27.45 -10.58 -46.33
C LEU A 11 -25.97 -10.31 -46.62
N ILE A 12 -25.65 -9.30 -47.45
CA ILE A 12 -24.26 -8.87 -47.72
C ILE A 12 -23.56 -8.40 -46.44
N ILE A 13 -24.23 -7.56 -45.63
CA ILE A 13 -23.68 -7.09 -44.36
C ILE A 13 -23.37 -8.28 -43.43
N ILE A 14 -24.32 -9.21 -43.28
CA ILE A 14 -24.12 -10.40 -42.43
C ILE A 14 -22.97 -11.27 -42.96
N MET A 15 -22.85 -11.44 -44.29
CA MET A 15 -21.73 -12.17 -44.90
C MET A 15 -20.38 -11.52 -44.60
N MET A 16 -20.30 -10.19 -44.66
CA MET A 16 -19.08 -9.45 -44.30
C MET A 16 -18.73 -9.64 -42.83
N ASP A 17 -19.71 -9.51 -41.92
CA ASP A 17 -19.52 -9.70 -40.49
C ASP A 17 -19.02 -11.13 -40.14
N VAL A 18 -19.60 -12.16 -40.78
CA VAL A 18 -19.12 -13.54 -40.62
C VAL A 18 -17.70 -13.69 -41.13
N THR A 19 -17.37 -13.08 -42.27
CA THR A 19 -16.02 -13.14 -42.85
C THR A 19 -15.00 -12.46 -41.93
N TRP A 20 -15.30 -11.27 -41.41
CA TRP A 20 -14.47 -10.57 -40.44
C TRP A 20 -14.24 -11.39 -39.18
N CYS A 21 -15.30 -11.97 -38.61
CA CYS A 21 -15.20 -12.81 -37.43
C CYS A 21 -14.29 -14.03 -37.68
N VAL A 22 -14.40 -14.68 -38.84
CA VAL A 22 -13.52 -15.81 -39.22
C VAL A 22 -12.05 -15.36 -39.36
N VAL A 23 -11.80 -14.17 -39.90
CA VAL A 23 -10.43 -13.61 -39.98
C VAL A 23 -9.87 -13.34 -38.58
N GLU A 24 -10.65 -12.74 -37.68
CA GLU A 24 -10.23 -12.49 -36.29
C GLU A 24 -9.85 -13.79 -35.57
N PHE A 25 -10.58 -14.88 -35.79
CA PHE A 25 -10.22 -16.19 -35.25
C PHE A 25 -8.88 -16.71 -35.77
N ARG A 26 -8.57 -16.46 -37.04
CA ARG A 26 -7.30 -16.87 -37.65
C ARG A 26 -6.13 -16.07 -37.09
N ASP A 27 -6.36 -14.80 -36.78
CA ASP A 27 -5.34 -13.87 -36.28
C ASP A 27 -5.08 -14.01 -34.76
N LEU A 28 -5.77 -14.94 -34.08
CA LEU A 28 -5.54 -15.21 -32.67
C LEU A 28 -4.10 -15.71 -32.39
N PRO A 29 -3.46 -15.27 -31.28
CA PRO A 29 -2.08 -15.64 -30.95
C PRO A 29 -1.85 -17.16 -30.77
N THR A 30 -1.28 -17.81 -31.77
CA THR A 30 -1.04 -19.27 -31.79
C THR A 30 -0.18 -19.79 -30.63
N SER A 31 0.69 -18.97 -30.04
CA SER A 31 1.54 -19.34 -28.90
C SER A 31 0.80 -19.62 -27.59
N TYR A 32 -0.48 -19.28 -27.50
CA TYR A 32 -1.32 -19.51 -26.32
C TYR A 32 -2.45 -20.51 -26.60
N ILE A 33 -2.55 -20.99 -27.83
CA ILE A 33 -3.69 -21.72 -28.35
C ILE A 33 -3.22 -23.11 -28.75
N SER A 34 -3.56 -24.10 -27.91
CA SER A 34 -3.39 -25.52 -28.21
C SER A 34 -4.74 -26.12 -28.66
N GLN A 35 -4.72 -27.17 -29.48
CA GLN A 35 -5.90 -27.96 -29.86
C GLN A 35 -6.64 -28.59 -28.67
N GLU A 36 -6.02 -28.56 -27.48
CA GLU A 36 -6.58 -29.09 -26.23
C GLU A 36 -7.67 -28.20 -25.60
N VAL A 37 -7.91 -26.99 -26.11
CA VAL A 37 -8.97 -26.10 -25.59
C VAL A 37 -10.32 -26.45 -26.23
N PRO A 38 -11.34 -26.90 -25.46
CA PRO A 38 -12.62 -27.33 -26.02
C PRO A 38 -13.33 -26.24 -26.84
N ALA A 39 -13.31 -24.99 -26.37
CA ALA A 39 -13.91 -23.84 -27.06
C ALA A 39 -13.33 -23.62 -28.47
N LEU A 40 -12.02 -23.80 -28.62
CA LEU A 40 -11.34 -23.69 -29.91
C LEU A 40 -11.65 -24.88 -30.82
N SER A 41 -11.66 -26.11 -30.27
CA SER A 41 -12.00 -27.32 -31.02
C SER A 41 -13.42 -27.26 -31.59
N THR A 42 -14.39 -26.84 -30.78
CA THR A 42 -15.78 -26.62 -31.21
C THR A 42 -15.85 -25.53 -32.29
N THR A 43 -15.09 -24.45 -32.14
CA THR A 43 -15.08 -23.35 -33.13
C THR A 43 -14.45 -23.75 -34.46
N MET A 44 -13.33 -24.47 -34.44
CA MET A 44 -12.66 -24.99 -35.64
C MET A 44 -13.58 -25.90 -36.47
N ALA A 45 -14.53 -26.59 -35.83
CA ALA A 45 -15.57 -27.36 -36.51
C ALA A 45 -16.67 -26.48 -37.14
N HIS A 46 -16.94 -25.30 -36.59
CA HIS A 46 -17.96 -24.37 -37.09
C HIS A 46 -17.47 -23.43 -38.20
N ILE A 47 -16.16 -23.15 -38.30
CA ILE A 47 -15.60 -22.28 -39.36
C ILE A 47 -15.91 -22.80 -40.78
N PRO A 48 -15.68 -24.09 -41.13
CA PRO A 48 -16.03 -24.61 -42.46
C PRO A 48 -17.52 -24.46 -42.77
N THR A 49 -18.38 -24.63 -41.76
CA THR A 49 -19.82 -24.45 -41.89
C THR A 49 -20.15 -22.99 -42.19
N ALA A 50 -19.53 -22.04 -41.48
CA ALA A 50 -19.69 -20.61 -41.72
C ALA A 50 -19.27 -20.22 -43.15
N VAL A 51 -18.08 -20.67 -43.58
CA VAL A 51 -17.56 -20.41 -44.93
C VAL A 51 -18.50 -20.96 -46.01
N TYR A 52 -19.01 -22.19 -45.83
CA TYR A 52 -19.97 -22.78 -46.76
C TYR A 52 -21.25 -21.94 -46.89
N TRP A 53 -21.85 -21.55 -45.76
CA TRP A 53 -23.08 -20.74 -45.79
C TRP A 53 -22.84 -19.35 -46.36
N THR A 54 -21.69 -18.74 -46.11
CA THR A 54 -21.30 -17.45 -46.72
C THR A 54 -21.18 -17.59 -48.23
N LEU A 55 -20.45 -18.59 -48.74
CA LEU A 55 -20.31 -18.82 -50.18
C LEU A 55 -21.65 -19.13 -50.86
N ARG A 56 -22.51 -19.93 -50.21
CA ARG A 56 -23.86 -20.20 -50.71
C ARG A 56 -24.68 -18.92 -50.82
N SER A 57 -24.61 -18.06 -49.81
CA SER A 57 -25.30 -16.76 -49.82
C SER A 57 -24.78 -15.85 -50.93
N VAL A 58 -23.46 -15.83 -51.20
CA VAL A 58 -22.89 -15.09 -52.35
C VAL A 58 -23.48 -15.57 -53.68
N VAL A 59 -23.56 -16.89 -53.89
CA VAL A 59 -24.13 -17.47 -55.12
C VAL A 59 -25.60 -17.10 -55.28
N VAL A 60 -26.39 -17.14 -54.19
CA VAL A 60 -27.81 -16.77 -54.20
C VAL A 60 -27.99 -15.27 -54.49
N CYS A 61 -27.22 -14.39 -53.84
CA CYS A 61 -27.23 -12.95 -54.14
C CYS A 61 -26.88 -12.68 -55.60
N ALA A 62 -25.84 -13.32 -56.14
CA ALA A 62 -25.43 -13.15 -57.54
C ALA A 62 -26.51 -13.60 -58.53
N ALA A 63 -27.17 -14.73 -58.26
CA ALA A 63 -28.28 -15.23 -59.07
C ALA A 63 -29.48 -14.28 -59.04
N GLN A 64 -29.82 -13.72 -57.88
CA GLN A 64 -30.93 -12.78 -57.74
C GLN A 64 -30.65 -11.42 -58.38
N ILE A 65 -29.44 -10.86 -58.21
CA ILE A 65 -29.01 -9.63 -58.90
C ILE A 65 -29.08 -9.81 -60.42
N ARG A 66 -28.62 -10.97 -60.93
CA ARG A 66 -28.72 -11.30 -62.36
C ARG A 66 -30.18 -11.44 -62.82
N SER A 67 -31.06 -11.99 -61.99
CA SER A 67 -32.50 -12.09 -62.26
C SER A 67 -33.15 -10.70 -62.36
N ILE A 68 -32.82 -9.80 -61.42
CA ILE A 68 -33.28 -8.40 -61.43
C ILE A 68 -32.83 -7.68 -62.71
N ASN A 69 -31.58 -7.88 -63.14
CA ASN A 69 -31.05 -7.26 -64.38
C ASN A 69 -31.64 -7.84 -65.67
N LYS A 70 -32.25 -9.04 -65.63
CA LYS A 70 -32.84 -9.71 -66.80
C LYS A 70 -34.35 -9.46 -66.93
N ILE A 71 -35.02 -9.12 -65.82
CA ILE A 71 -36.46 -8.86 -65.71
C ILE A 71 -36.69 -7.34 -65.74
N GLY A 72 -36.39 -6.71 -66.87
CA GLY A 72 -36.77 -5.32 -67.14
C GLY A 72 -38.23 -5.16 -67.55
N ASP A 73 -39.00 -6.25 -67.66
CA ASP A 73 -40.40 -6.18 -68.11
C ASP A 73 -41.20 -7.40 -67.58
N LYS A 74 -42.35 -7.13 -66.96
CA LYS A 74 -43.34 -8.03 -66.31
C LYS A 74 -43.08 -8.48 -64.85
N PHE A 75 -43.98 -7.98 -64.00
CA PHE A 75 -44.09 -8.20 -62.56
C PHE A 75 -44.64 -9.60 -62.23
N SER A 76 -43.82 -10.43 -61.60
CA SER A 76 -44.24 -11.51 -60.70
C SER A 76 -43.11 -11.76 -59.72
N ILE A 77 -43.17 -11.10 -58.57
CA ILE A 77 -42.27 -11.33 -57.44
C ILE A 77 -42.61 -12.73 -56.90
N SER A 78 -41.77 -13.73 -57.17
CA SER A 78 -41.93 -15.03 -56.54
C SER A 78 -41.55 -14.88 -55.06
N THR A 79 -42.55 -14.97 -54.17
CA THR A 79 -42.43 -14.95 -52.70
C THR A 79 -41.41 -15.96 -52.15
N THR A 80 -41.05 -16.97 -52.94
CA THR A 80 -39.96 -17.92 -52.67
C THR A 80 -38.57 -17.28 -52.62
N SER A 81 -38.30 -16.27 -53.44
CA SER A 81 -36.97 -15.62 -53.52
C SER A 81 -36.62 -14.76 -52.30
N GLU A 82 -37.63 -14.15 -51.68
CA GLU A 82 -37.48 -13.29 -50.49
C GLU A 82 -37.36 -14.14 -49.21
N TRP A 83 -38.12 -15.24 -49.14
CA TRP A 83 -38.05 -16.18 -48.02
C TRP A 83 -36.69 -16.89 -47.93
N GLU A 84 -36.07 -17.21 -49.07
CA GLU A 84 -34.74 -17.80 -49.13
C GLU A 84 -33.64 -16.85 -48.62
N LEU A 85 -33.67 -15.56 -48.99
CA LEU A 85 -32.72 -14.56 -48.48
C LEU A 85 -32.84 -14.40 -46.97
N SER A 86 -34.07 -14.29 -46.46
CA SER A 86 -34.32 -14.13 -45.03
C SER A 86 -33.87 -15.35 -44.23
N THR A 87 -34.10 -16.56 -44.76
CA THR A 87 -33.65 -17.80 -44.14
C THR A 87 -32.12 -17.90 -44.09
N LEU A 88 -31.44 -17.51 -45.17
CA LEU A 88 -29.97 -17.47 -45.21
C LEU A 88 -29.41 -16.40 -44.27
N ALA A 89 -30.03 -15.22 -44.21
CA ALA A 89 -29.67 -14.15 -43.29
C ALA A 89 -29.79 -14.61 -41.85
N HIS A 90 -30.94 -15.18 -41.46
CA HIS A 90 -31.15 -15.71 -40.12
C HIS A 90 -30.15 -16.82 -39.76
N LYS A 91 -29.88 -17.73 -40.70
CA LYS A 91 -28.91 -18.82 -40.49
C LYS A 91 -27.48 -18.30 -40.29
N LEU A 92 -27.04 -17.36 -41.11
CA LEU A 92 -25.71 -16.75 -40.96
C LEU A 92 -25.62 -15.90 -39.69
N SER A 93 -26.69 -15.19 -39.31
CA SER A 93 -26.74 -14.45 -38.05
C SER A 93 -26.59 -15.37 -36.83
N ASN A 94 -27.25 -16.54 -36.82
CA ASN A 94 -27.10 -17.51 -35.74
C ASN A 94 -25.66 -18.06 -35.65
N ILE A 95 -25.03 -18.30 -36.80
CA ILE A 95 -23.62 -18.72 -36.87
C ILE A 95 -22.71 -17.60 -36.36
N LEU A 96 -22.93 -16.36 -36.79
CA LEU A 96 -22.18 -15.19 -36.37
C LEU A 96 -22.26 -14.96 -34.86
N GLU A 97 -23.46 -15.07 -34.28
CA GLU A 97 -23.66 -14.92 -32.84
C GLU A 97 -22.88 -16.00 -32.06
N HIS A 98 -22.94 -17.25 -32.54
CA HIS A 98 -22.18 -18.33 -31.93
C HIS A 98 -20.66 -18.10 -32.02
N LEU A 99 -20.16 -17.73 -33.21
CA LEU A 99 -18.75 -17.43 -33.43
C LEU A 99 -18.27 -16.26 -32.55
N ARG A 100 -19.03 -15.16 -32.48
CA ARG A 100 -18.70 -14.02 -31.59
C ARG A 100 -18.62 -14.43 -30.13
N LYS A 101 -19.58 -15.23 -29.64
CA LYS A 101 -19.55 -15.78 -28.27
C LYS A 101 -18.29 -16.61 -28.00
N GLN A 102 -17.91 -17.48 -28.94
CA GLN A 102 -16.69 -18.27 -28.80
C GLN A 102 -15.41 -17.42 -28.86
N LEU A 103 -15.43 -16.33 -29.63
CA LEU A 103 -14.28 -15.44 -29.77
C LEU A 103 -13.98 -14.73 -28.45
N VAL A 104 -15.01 -14.26 -27.76
CA VAL A 104 -14.90 -13.68 -26.42
C VAL A 104 -14.26 -14.67 -25.45
N VAL A 105 -14.76 -15.92 -25.41
CA VAL A 105 -14.19 -16.99 -24.56
C VAL A 105 -12.72 -17.27 -24.90
N CYS A 106 -12.35 -17.25 -26.18
CA CYS A 106 -10.96 -17.43 -26.60
C CYS A 106 -10.06 -16.30 -26.09
N TYR A 107 -10.50 -15.04 -26.23
CA TYR A 107 -9.73 -13.89 -25.72
C TYR A 107 -9.59 -13.93 -24.19
N GLU A 108 -10.65 -14.27 -23.46
CA GLU A 108 -10.60 -14.46 -22.00
C GLU A 108 -9.58 -15.53 -21.60
N TYR A 109 -9.60 -16.69 -22.26
CA TYR A 109 -8.65 -17.77 -22.02
C TYR A 109 -7.19 -17.37 -22.31
N ILE A 110 -6.95 -16.68 -23.44
CA ILE A 110 -5.62 -16.21 -23.83
C ILE A 110 -5.10 -15.21 -22.81
N ASP A 111 -5.94 -14.27 -22.38
CA ASP A 111 -5.56 -13.28 -21.37
C ASP A 111 -5.24 -13.96 -20.03
N GLU A 112 -6.06 -14.92 -19.59
CA GLU A 112 -5.78 -15.71 -18.38
C GLU A 112 -4.43 -16.43 -18.46
N LYS A 113 -4.15 -17.15 -19.55
CA LYS A 113 -2.87 -17.83 -19.75
C LYS A 113 -1.70 -16.85 -19.79
N ARG A 114 -1.87 -15.69 -20.42
CA ARG A 114 -0.86 -14.63 -20.46
C ARG A 114 -0.60 -14.06 -19.06
N ASN A 115 -1.65 -13.86 -18.27
CA ASN A 115 -1.57 -13.39 -16.89
C ASN A 115 -0.85 -14.41 -16.00
N VAL A 116 -1.12 -15.71 -16.14
CA VAL A 116 -0.39 -16.77 -15.42
C VAL A 116 1.11 -16.75 -15.77
N LYS A 117 1.46 -16.71 -17.07
CA LYS A 117 2.88 -16.64 -17.49
C LYS A 117 3.56 -15.37 -16.98
N THR A 118 2.89 -14.22 -17.04
CA THR A 118 3.44 -12.94 -16.54
C THR A 118 3.65 -12.97 -15.03
N PHE A 119 2.72 -13.55 -14.28
CA PHE A 119 2.82 -13.71 -12.84
C PHE A 119 4.00 -14.60 -12.44
N GLN A 120 4.19 -15.73 -13.13
CA GLN A 120 5.34 -16.60 -12.89
C GLN A 120 6.66 -15.94 -13.29
N MET A 121 6.68 -15.20 -14.40
CA MET A 121 7.84 -14.39 -14.79
C MET A 121 8.20 -13.39 -13.69
N LEU A 122 7.23 -12.69 -13.10
CA LEU A 122 7.46 -11.76 -12.00
C LEU A 122 8.07 -12.47 -10.79
N LYS A 123 7.56 -13.63 -10.39
CA LYS A 123 8.16 -14.44 -9.30
C LYS A 123 9.63 -14.76 -9.57
N ASN A 124 9.89 -15.34 -10.74
CA ASN A 124 11.26 -15.71 -11.14
C ASN A 124 12.18 -14.48 -11.18
N LEU A 125 11.65 -13.32 -11.57
CA LEU A 125 12.41 -12.07 -11.65
C LEU A 125 12.97 -11.64 -10.29
N PHE A 126 12.25 -11.83 -9.19
CA PHE A 126 12.74 -11.48 -7.84
C PHE A 126 13.66 -12.53 -7.22
N GLU A 127 13.66 -13.75 -7.75
CA GLU A 127 14.56 -14.83 -7.32
C GLU A 127 15.93 -14.76 -8.01
N MET A 128 15.97 -14.22 -9.23
CA MET A 128 17.19 -14.09 -10.03
C MET A 128 18.07 -12.92 -9.57
N ILE A 129 19.39 -13.09 -9.72
CA ILE A 129 20.37 -12.01 -9.54
C ILE A 129 20.51 -11.25 -10.85
N HIS A 130 20.35 -9.93 -10.81
CA HIS A 130 20.52 -9.06 -11.99
C HIS A 130 21.80 -8.22 -11.90
N ILE A 131 22.21 -7.68 -13.05
CA ILE A 131 23.33 -6.72 -13.13
C ILE A 131 22.96 -5.40 -12.46
N ASP A 132 21.71 -4.97 -12.63
CA ASP A 132 21.11 -3.82 -11.96
C ASP A 132 19.60 -4.04 -11.77
N ASN A 133 18.98 -3.14 -11.01
CA ASN A 133 17.56 -3.13 -10.67
C ASN A 133 16.61 -2.78 -11.83
N MET A 134 17.09 -2.46 -13.04
CA MET A 134 16.23 -1.91 -14.11
C MET A 134 15.21 -2.91 -14.63
N LYS A 135 15.56 -4.19 -14.76
CA LYS A 135 14.63 -5.22 -15.23
C LYS A 135 13.43 -5.35 -14.29
N VAL A 136 13.70 -5.29 -12.98
CA VAL A 136 12.69 -5.36 -11.92
C VAL A 136 11.80 -4.13 -11.93
N LEU A 137 12.40 -2.93 -11.93
CA LEU A 137 11.64 -1.67 -11.94
C LEU A 137 10.77 -1.52 -13.19
N LYS A 138 11.28 -1.91 -14.38
CA LYS A 138 10.50 -1.92 -15.62
C LYS A 138 9.35 -2.91 -15.59
N ALA A 139 9.55 -4.09 -15.02
CA ALA A 139 8.50 -5.10 -14.90
C ALA A 139 7.38 -4.68 -13.93
N LEU A 140 7.71 -3.94 -12.87
CA LEU A 140 6.76 -3.47 -11.87
C LEU A 140 6.02 -2.19 -12.26
N ILE A 141 6.74 -1.20 -12.78
CA ILE A 141 6.19 0.15 -13.00
C ILE A 141 5.78 0.30 -14.45
N TYR A 142 6.75 0.21 -15.38
CA TYR A 142 6.50 0.47 -16.78
C TYR A 142 7.57 -0.16 -17.68
N ALA A 143 7.15 -1.03 -18.59
CA ALA A 143 8.07 -1.85 -19.38
C ALA A 143 8.64 -1.14 -20.63
N LYS A 144 7.91 -0.15 -21.16
CA LYS A 144 8.29 0.56 -22.38
C LYS A 144 9.10 1.82 -22.03
N ASP A 145 9.90 2.30 -22.97
CA ASP A 145 10.75 3.49 -22.80
C ASP A 145 10.18 4.74 -23.50
N ASP A 146 8.91 4.70 -23.91
CA ASP A 146 8.21 5.75 -24.66
C ASP A 146 7.66 6.90 -23.78
N ILE A 147 7.53 6.68 -22.46
CA ILE A 147 7.15 7.73 -21.52
C ILE A 147 8.12 7.84 -20.34
N GLN A 148 8.03 8.96 -19.63
CA GLN A 148 8.67 9.18 -18.34
C GLN A 148 7.68 8.82 -17.22
N PRO A 149 7.81 7.64 -16.58
CA PRO A 149 6.79 7.11 -15.69
C PRO A 149 6.84 7.71 -14.28
N LEU A 150 7.93 8.39 -13.92
CA LEU A 150 8.11 8.96 -12.58
C LEU A 150 8.03 10.49 -12.62
N ILE A 151 7.67 11.07 -11.48
CA ILE A 151 7.85 12.49 -11.15
C ILE A 151 8.85 12.58 -10.00
N ASP A 152 9.88 13.40 -10.17
CA ASP A 152 10.80 13.77 -9.11
C ASP A 152 10.12 14.75 -8.14
N GLY A 153 10.03 14.37 -6.86
CA GLY A 153 9.39 15.19 -5.83
C GLY A 153 10.06 16.53 -5.57
N SER A 154 11.35 16.67 -5.89
CA SER A 154 12.10 17.92 -5.69
C SER A 154 11.90 18.90 -6.85
N SER A 155 12.13 18.46 -8.09
CA SER A 155 12.00 19.31 -9.29
C SER A 155 10.58 19.38 -9.84
N LYS A 156 9.68 18.47 -9.41
CA LYS A 156 8.33 18.25 -9.95
C LYS A 156 8.31 17.96 -11.45
N LYS A 157 9.43 17.50 -12.03
CA LYS A 157 9.55 17.13 -13.44
C LYS A 157 9.39 15.63 -13.62
N ARG A 158 8.91 15.24 -14.81
CA ARG A 158 8.88 13.84 -15.20
C ARG A 158 10.29 13.34 -15.52
N VAL A 159 10.59 12.11 -15.11
CA VAL A 159 11.90 11.46 -15.29
C VAL A 159 11.74 9.98 -15.65
N HIS A 160 12.78 9.41 -16.28
CA HIS A 160 12.86 7.97 -16.56
C HIS A 160 13.28 7.17 -15.33
N LEU A 161 13.06 5.86 -15.35
CA LEU A 161 13.48 4.94 -14.29
C LEU A 161 15.00 4.89 -14.09
N ASP A 162 15.80 5.32 -15.09
CA ASP A 162 17.27 5.29 -15.03
C ASP A 162 17.87 6.10 -13.86
N VAL A 163 17.14 7.08 -13.32
CA VAL A 163 17.57 7.83 -12.13
C VAL A 163 17.69 6.96 -10.86
N LEU A 164 17.06 5.78 -10.88
CA LEU A 164 17.07 4.77 -9.81
C LEU A 164 18.08 3.64 -10.06
N ARG A 165 18.75 3.63 -11.23
CA ARG A 165 19.64 2.54 -11.64
C ARG A 165 20.76 2.34 -10.61
N ARG A 166 20.95 1.09 -10.17
CA ARG A 166 21.98 0.69 -9.18
C ARG A 166 21.89 1.41 -7.83
N LYS A 167 20.70 1.92 -7.46
CA LYS A 167 20.43 2.47 -6.13
C LYS A 167 19.59 1.48 -5.31
N ASN A 168 19.67 1.59 -3.98
CA ASN A 168 18.66 0.98 -3.12
C ASN A 168 17.35 1.74 -3.33
N VAL A 169 16.26 1.01 -3.57
CA VAL A 169 14.94 1.60 -3.86
C VAL A 169 13.93 1.12 -2.82
N LEU A 170 13.33 2.08 -2.12
CA LEU A 170 12.21 1.85 -1.20
C LEU A 170 10.92 2.20 -1.94
N LEU A 171 10.13 1.18 -2.27
CA LEU A 171 8.83 1.35 -2.90
C LEU A 171 7.76 1.51 -1.82
N LEU A 172 7.24 2.72 -1.65
CA LEU A 172 6.07 2.99 -0.82
C LEU A 172 4.82 2.61 -1.63
N ILE A 173 4.21 1.49 -1.29
CA ILE A 173 3.04 0.94 -2.00
C ILE A 173 1.80 1.19 -1.14
N SER A 174 0.84 1.92 -1.69
CA SER A 174 -0.39 2.28 -0.96
C SER A 174 -1.56 2.57 -1.91
N GLY A 175 -2.77 2.66 -1.36
CA GLY A 175 -3.85 3.39 -1.99
C GLY A 175 -3.70 4.91 -1.83
N LEU A 176 -4.80 5.64 -2.03
CA LEU A 176 -4.88 7.09 -1.78
C LEU A 176 -5.28 7.41 -0.34
N ASP A 177 -5.12 6.49 0.59
CA ASP A 177 -5.63 6.53 1.97
C ASP A 177 -4.52 6.65 3.03
N ILE A 178 -3.28 6.96 2.63
CA ILE A 178 -2.23 7.32 3.58
C ILE A 178 -2.66 8.56 4.37
N SER A 179 -2.53 8.50 5.68
CA SER A 179 -2.85 9.65 6.55
C SER A 179 -1.79 10.75 6.42
N ASN A 180 -2.19 12.01 6.65
CA ASN A 180 -1.23 13.12 6.67
C ASN A 180 -0.20 12.96 7.81
N ASP A 181 -0.60 12.41 8.97
CA ASP A 181 0.30 12.13 10.08
C ASP A 181 1.44 11.18 9.64
N GLU A 182 1.08 10.12 8.92
CA GLU A 182 2.03 9.13 8.39
C GLU A 182 2.97 9.72 7.33
N LEU A 183 2.42 10.51 6.39
CA LEU A 183 3.24 11.18 5.36
C LEU A 183 4.23 12.18 5.97
N SER A 184 3.79 13.00 6.93
CA SER A 184 4.65 13.99 7.59
C SER A 184 5.83 13.34 8.31
N ILE A 185 5.61 12.22 9.00
CA ILE A 185 6.70 11.50 9.68
C ILE A 185 7.64 10.82 8.67
N LEU A 186 7.11 10.20 7.60
CA LEU A 186 7.99 9.65 6.54
C LEU A 186 8.83 10.73 5.89
N GLU A 187 8.24 11.89 5.61
CA GLU A 187 8.92 13.06 5.06
C GLU A 187 10.05 13.50 6.00
N GLN A 188 9.77 13.64 7.30
CA GLN A 188 10.79 13.99 8.28
C GLN A 188 11.95 12.99 8.27
N ILE A 189 11.66 11.68 8.39
CA ILE A 189 12.70 10.63 8.40
C ILE A 189 13.52 10.65 7.09
N TYR A 190 12.84 10.84 5.95
CA TYR A 190 13.48 10.91 4.65
C TYR A 190 14.41 12.12 4.55
N ILE A 191 13.96 13.31 4.94
CA ILE A 191 14.76 14.55 4.94
C ILE A 191 15.96 14.42 5.87
N GLU A 192 15.76 13.92 7.09
CA GLU A 192 16.85 13.69 8.06
C GLU A 192 17.93 12.74 7.52
N SER A 193 17.53 11.72 6.77
CA SER A 193 18.45 10.77 6.13
C SER A 193 19.35 11.42 5.07
N ARG A 194 18.90 12.53 4.47
CA ARG A 194 19.66 13.30 3.46
C ARG A 194 20.61 14.31 4.10
N HIS A 195 20.28 14.84 5.28
CA HIS A 195 21.12 15.82 5.99
C HIS A 195 22.23 15.21 6.85
N HIS A 196 22.03 14.01 7.41
CA HIS A 196 23.05 13.34 8.24
C HIS A 196 24.24 12.74 7.45
N GLY A 197 24.34 13.03 6.15
CA GLY A 197 25.38 12.51 5.28
C GLY A 197 26.61 13.41 5.17
N ALA A 198 27.65 13.12 5.96
CA ALA A 198 29.05 13.35 5.54
C ALA A 198 29.48 12.41 4.39
N ARG A 199 28.52 11.84 3.65
CA ARG A 199 28.68 10.87 2.56
C ARG A 199 27.97 11.46 1.35
N LEU A 200 28.72 11.67 0.29
CA LEU A 200 28.32 12.43 -0.90
C LEU A 200 27.14 11.82 -1.70
N ASP A 201 26.62 10.64 -1.32
CA ASP A 201 25.52 9.96 -1.99
C ASP A 201 24.43 9.50 -1.01
N SER A 202 23.18 9.67 -1.42
CA SER A 202 22.01 9.20 -0.68
C SER A 202 21.97 7.67 -0.64
N GLN A 203 21.78 7.08 0.54
CA GLN A 203 21.86 5.61 0.74
C GLN A 203 20.76 4.84 0.00
N TYR A 204 19.59 5.47 -0.17
CA TYR A 204 18.43 4.91 -0.85
C TYR A 204 17.53 6.01 -1.44
N GLU A 205 16.73 5.65 -2.45
CA GLU A 205 15.67 6.48 -3.02
C GLU A 205 14.30 5.92 -2.64
N LEU A 206 13.36 6.80 -2.28
CA LEU A 206 11.97 6.41 -2.03
C LEU A 206 11.13 6.67 -3.29
N VAL A 207 10.25 5.74 -3.63
CA VAL A 207 9.33 5.84 -4.78
C VAL A 207 7.93 5.50 -4.31
N TRP A 208 6.99 6.43 -4.43
CA TRP A 208 5.58 6.15 -4.20
C TRP A 208 4.97 5.46 -5.42
N VAL A 209 4.39 4.28 -5.20
CA VAL A 209 3.71 3.45 -6.19
C VAL A 209 2.24 3.31 -5.79
N PRO A 210 1.34 4.13 -6.35
CA PRO A 210 -0.08 4.11 -6.03
C PRO A 210 -0.74 2.88 -6.65
N ILE A 211 -1.36 2.03 -5.83
CA ILE A 211 -2.09 0.84 -6.26
C ILE A 211 -3.59 1.10 -6.16
N MET A 212 -4.26 1.08 -7.31
CA MET A 212 -5.70 1.25 -7.42
C MET A 212 -6.34 -0.05 -7.89
N ASP A 213 -7.52 -0.37 -7.36
CA ASP A 213 -8.29 -1.48 -7.89
C ASP A 213 -8.88 -1.08 -9.24
N HIS A 214 -8.59 -1.84 -10.31
CA HIS A 214 -9.08 -1.56 -11.65
C HIS A 214 -10.62 -1.68 -11.78
N SER A 215 -11.29 -2.30 -10.80
CA SER A 215 -12.75 -2.32 -10.73
C SER A 215 -13.38 -0.97 -10.35
N VAL A 216 -12.59 -0.07 -9.76
CA VAL A 216 -13.07 1.25 -9.31
C VAL A 216 -12.85 2.28 -10.41
N GLN A 217 -13.92 2.97 -10.80
CA GLN A 217 -13.82 4.06 -11.76
C GLN A 217 -13.03 5.23 -11.17
N TRP A 218 -12.05 5.73 -11.93
CA TRP A 218 -11.24 6.87 -11.57
C TRP A 218 -12.06 8.16 -11.65
N SER A 219 -12.38 8.75 -10.51
CA SER A 219 -13.15 10.00 -10.41
C SER A 219 -12.26 11.24 -10.35
N ASP A 220 -12.84 12.41 -10.64
CA ASP A 220 -12.15 13.70 -10.50
C ASP A 220 -11.69 13.95 -9.05
N THR A 221 -12.49 13.54 -8.06
CA THR A 221 -12.14 13.64 -6.64
C THR A 221 -10.92 12.79 -6.27
N MET A 222 -10.78 11.59 -6.86
CA MET A 222 -9.58 10.75 -6.68
C MET A 222 -8.36 11.38 -7.34
N ASN A 223 -8.54 11.97 -8.52
CA ASN A 223 -7.48 12.67 -9.23
C ASN A 223 -6.95 13.89 -8.46
N GLU A 224 -7.85 14.69 -7.88
CA GLU A 224 -7.47 15.82 -7.01
C GLU A 224 -6.73 15.35 -5.77
N LYS A 225 -7.23 14.31 -5.09
CA LYS A 225 -6.57 13.72 -3.92
C LYS A 225 -5.18 13.18 -4.26
N PHE A 226 -5.06 12.44 -5.37
CA PHE A 226 -3.80 11.92 -5.87
C PHE A 226 -2.79 13.04 -6.14
N LYS A 227 -3.19 14.09 -6.86
CA LYS A 227 -2.31 15.24 -7.14
C LYS A 227 -1.89 15.99 -5.88
N SER A 228 -2.80 16.14 -4.91
CA SER A 228 -2.51 16.76 -3.62
C SER A 228 -1.46 15.97 -2.83
N MET A 229 -1.61 14.64 -2.76
CA MET A 229 -0.61 13.78 -2.11
C MET A 229 0.72 13.78 -2.87
N GLN A 230 0.69 13.71 -4.20
CA GLN A 230 1.90 13.72 -5.03
C GLN A 230 2.68 15.03 -4.91
N SER A 231 1.98 16.16 -4.75
CA SER A 231 2.62 17.48 -4.67
C SER A 231 3.32 17.70 -3.34
N SER A 232 2.82 17.12 -2.23
CA SER A 232 3.47 17.20 -0.92
C SER A 232 4.68 16.28 -0.78
N MET A 233 4.76 15.19 -1.55
CA MET A 233 5.86 14.22 -1.42
C MET A 233 7.21 14.78 -1.94
N PRO A 234 8.30 14.68 -1.15
CA PRO A 234 9.63 15.14 -1.56
C PRO A 234 10.42 14.11 -2.38
N TRP A 235 9.96 12.87 -2.43
CA TRP A 235 10.59 11.73 -3.11
C TRP A 235 9.97 11.45 -4.49
N PHE A 236 10.45 10.41 -5.19
CA PHE A 236 9.90 10.05 -6.50
C PHE A 236 8.49 9.48 -6.38
N THR A 237 7.65 9.72 -7.38
CA THR A 237 6.30 9.16 -7.43
C THR A 237 6.00 8.64 -8.83
N VAL A 238 5.24 7.56 -8.96
CA VAL A 238 4.70 7.19 -10.27
C VAL A 238 3.72 8.27 -10.72
N TYR A 239 3.89 8.78 -11.96
CA TYR A 239 3.14 9.92 -12.48
C TYR A 239 1.62 9.71 -12.39
N HIS A 240 1.12 8.51 -12.70
CA HIS A 240 -0.29 8.18 -12.64
C HIS A 240 -0.49 6.67 -12.42
N PRO A 241 -1.51 6.23 -11.65
CA PRO A 241 -1.74 4.79 -11.42
C PRO A 241 -1.92 3.96 -12.70
N SER A 242 -2.45 4.56 -13.77
CA SER A 242 -2.62 3.89 -15.07
C SER A 242 -1.31 3.49 -15.75
N VAL A 243 -0.16 4.04 -15.29
CA VAL A 243 1.16 3.63 -15.78
C VAL A 243 1.45 2.18 -15.42
N ILE A 244 0.90 1.69 -14.30
CA ILE A 244 1.01 0.29 -13.90
C ILE A 244 0.08 -0.51 -14.82
N GLU A 245 0.59 -0.88 -16.00
CA GLU A 245 -0.20 -1.27 -17.17
C GLU A 245 -1.06 -2.53 -16.95
N LYS A 246 -0.70 -3.41 -16.00
CA LYS A 246 -1.25 -4.77 -15.95
C LYS A 246 -1.86 -5.14 -14.59
N PRO A 247 -3.13 -5.59 -14.55
CA PRO A 247 -3.77 -6.12 -13.33
C PRO A 247 -2.98 -7.23 -12.64
N VAL A 248 -2.21 -8.01 -13.41
CA VAL A 248 -1.34 -9.08 -12.89
C VAL A 248 -0.26 -8.56 -11.93
N ILE A 249 0.24 -7.33 -12.13
CA ILE A 249 1.24 -6.71 -11.24
C ILE A 249 0.57 -6.39 -9.90
N ILE A 250 -0.63 -5.81 -9.93
CA ILE A 250 -1.41 -5.53 -8.72
C ILE A 250 -1.73 -6.83 -7.98
N ARG A 251 -2.12 -7.88 -8.71
CA ARG A 251 -2.33 -9.21 -8.13
C ARG A 251 -1.06 -9.74 -7.47
N PHE A 252 0.10 -9.60 -8.12
CA PHE A 252 1.39 -9.99 -7.56
C PHE A 252 1.69 -9.25 -6.25
N ILE A 253 1.51 -7.93 -6.23
CA ILE A 253 1.72 -7.11 -5.02
C ILE A 253 0.77 -7.54 -3.88
N LYS A 254 -0.50 -7.81 -4.18
CA LYS A 254 -1.49 -8.28 -3.20
C LYS A 254 -1.16 -9.69 -2.67
N GLU A 255 -0.80 -10.63 -3.55
CA GLU A 255 -0.62 -12.04 -3.19
C GLU A 255 0.78 -12.35 -2.63
N VAL A 256 1.84 -11.81 -3.23
CA VAL A 256 3.25 -12.13 -2.92
C VAL A 256 3.83 -11.17 -1.89
N TRP A 257 3.52 -9.88 -1.98
CA TRP A 257 3.96 -8.88 -0.98
C TRP A 257 2.90 -8.62 0.10
N HIS A 258 1.79 -9.36 0.06
CA HIS A 258 0.73 -9.34 1.06
C HIS A 258 0.13 -7.94 1.29
N PHE A 259 0.08 -7.10 0.25
CA PHE A 259 -0.56 -5.79 0.33
C PHE A 259 -2.08 -5.94 0.52
N ARG A 260 -2.60 -5.39 1.63
CA ARG A 260 -4.02 -5.42 2.02
C ARG A 260 -4.53 -4.02 2.34
N ASN A 261 -4.35 -3.08 1.41
CA ASN A 261 -4.74 -1.66 1.48
C ASN A 261 -3.98 -0.79 2.51
N LYS A 262 -3.35 -1.38 3.53
CA LYS A 262 -2.41 -0.64 4.38
C LYS A 262 -1.10 -0.38 3.62
N PRO A 263 -0.50 0.81 3.74
CA PRO A 263 0.80 1.10 3.13
C PRO A 263 1.85 0.07 3.52
N ILE A 264 2.66 -0.36 2.56
CA ILE A 264 3.85 -1.19 2.80
C ILE A 264 5.06 -0.53 2.16
N LEU A 265 6.23 -0.77 2.73
CA LEU A 265 7.49 -0.21 2.25
C LEU A 265 8.41 -1.33 1.77
N VAL A 266 8.36 -1.64 0.48
CA VAL A 266 9.15 -2.74 -0.12
C VAL A 266 10.57 -2.27 -0.42
N VAL A 267 11.57 -3.03 -0.02
CA VAL A 267 12.99 -2.67 -0.19
C VAL A 267 13.63 -3.52 -1.28
N LEU A 268 14.19 -2.85 -2.29
CA LEU A 268 14.99 -3.44 -3.35
C LEU A 268 16.44 -2.97 -3.25
N ASP A 269 17.38 -3.90 -3.41
CA ASP A 269 18.80 -3.57 -3.50
C ASP A 269 19.19 -3.00 -4.90
N PRO A 270 20.45 -2.57 -5.13
CA PRO A 270 20.92 -2.09 -6.42
C PRO A 270 20.77 -3.07 -7.60
N GLN A 271 20.65 -4.37 -7.32
CA GLN A 271 20.46 -5.45 -8.29
C GLN A 271 18.97 -5.80 -8.48
N GLY A 272 18.05 -5.13 -7.76
CA GLY A 272 16.62 -5.37 -7.83
C GLY A 272 16.15 -6.58 -7.02
N LYS A 273 17.01 -7.16 -6.16
CA LYS A 273 16.62 -8.24 -5.27
C LYS A 273 15.71 -7.70 -4.18
N LEU A 274 14.65 -8.45 -3.86
CA LEU A 274 13.79 -8.16 -2.73
C LEU A 274 14.55 -8.40 -1.41
N VAL A 275 14.83 -7.32 -0.68
CA VAL A 275 15.54 -7.37 0.60
C VAL A 275 14.55 -7.51 1.75
N CYS A 276 13.48 -6.71 1.73
CA CYS A 276 12.44 -6.72 2.74
C CYS A 276 11.08 -6.45 2.09
N PRO A 277 10.07 -7.32 2.29
CA PRO A 277 8.74 -7.13 1.73
C PRO A 277 7.97 -5.99 2.42
N ASN A 278 8.31 -5.65 3.67
CA ASN A 278 7.74 -4.51 4.36
C ASN A 278 8.67 -3.96 5.46
N ALA A 279 9.43 -2.92 5.14
CA ALA A 279 10.34 -2.24 6.04
C ALA A 279 9.68 -1.08 6.82
N LEU A 280 8.36 -0.89 6.72
CA LEU A 280 7.67 0.25 7.33
C LEU A 280 7.87 0.26 8.86
N HIS A 281 7.80 -0.90 9.51
CA HIS A 281 8.05 -1.01 10.95
C HIS A 281 9.50 -0.68 11.31
N MET A 282 10.48 -1.14 10.53
CA MET A 282 11.89 -0.77 10.73
C MET A 282 12.09 0.75 10.58
N MET A 283 11.41 1.36 9.61
CA MET A 283 11.43 2.80 9.37
C MET A 283 10.90 3.57 10.58
N TRP A 284 9.76 3.14 11.16
CA TRP A 284 9.20 3.79 12.35
C TRP A 284 10.06 3.66 13.59
N ILE A 285 10.70 2.51 13.80
CA ILE A 285 11.47 2.26 15.03
C ILE A 285 12.84 2.93 14.95
N TRP A 286 13.51 2.80 13.81
CA TRP A 286 14.95 3.09 13.67
C TRP A 286 15.27 4.19 12.66
N GLY A 287 14.30 4.63 11.85
CA GLY A 287 14.51 5.61 10.79
C GLY A 287 15.62 5.19 9.82
N SER A 288 16.55 6.10 9.54
CA SER A 288 17.69 5.84 8.65
C SER A 288 18.69 4.81 9.18
N ASN A 289 18.75 4.58 10.50
CA ASN A 289 19.65 3.59 11.10
C ASN A 289 19.29 2.14 10.74
N ALA A 290 18.05 1.92 10.28
CA ALA A 290 17.58 0.64 9.78
C ALA A 290 18.23 0.24 8.45
N PHE A 291 18.83 1.16 7.69
CA PHE A 291 19.53 0.83 6.44
C PHE A 291 20.59 -0.27 6.68
N PRO A 292 20.69 -1.33 5.84
CA PRO A 292 20.01 -1.54 4.54
C PRO A 292 18.62 -2.21 4.60
N PHE A 293 17.91 -2.11 5.73
CA PHE A 293 16.57 -2.66 5.95
C PHE A 293 16.47 -4.17 5.73
N THR A 294 17.54 -4.90 6.03
CA THR A 294 17.58 -6.37 6.01
C THR A 294 17.10 -6.94 7.35
N SER A 295 16.57 -8.15 7.36
CA SER A 295 16.24 -8.85 8.62
C SER A 295 17.46 -9.02 9.54
N LEU A 296 18.65 -9.29 8.97
CA LEU A 296 19.90 -9.35 9.75
C LEU A 296 20.22 -8.01 10.42
N ARG A 297 19.98 -6.88 9.73
CA ARG A 297 20.17 -5.55 10.31
C ARG A 297 19.16 -5.28 11.42
N GLU A 298 17.90 -5.67 11.21
CA GLU A 298 16.85 -5.57 12.23
C GLU A 298 17.20 -6.36 13.49
N GLU A 299 17.68 -7.60 13.33
CA GLU A 299 18.14 -8.44 14.44
C GLU A 299 19.32 -7.83 15.21
N SER A 300 20.28 -7.22 14.49
CA SER A 300 21.43 -6.51 15.09
C SER A 300 20.97 -5.33 15.94
N LEU A 301 20.08 -4.50 15.38
CA LEU A 301 19.54 -3.33 16.07
C LEU A 301 18.82 -3.73 17.36
N TRP A 302 18.00 -4.78 17.31
CA TRP A 302 17.36 -5.31 18.52
C TRP A 302 18.31 -5.94 19.53
N ARG A 303 19.47 -6.44 19.09
CA ARG A 303 20.48 -7.02 19.99
C ARG A 303 21.29 -5.94 20.70
N GLU A 304 21.52 -4.83 20.03
CA GLU A 304 22.25 -3.67 20.56
C GLU A 304 21.36 -2.76 21.43
N GLU A 305 20.04 -2.88 21.29
CA GLU A 305 19.07 -2.04 21.99
C GLU A 305 18.60 -2.65 23.32
N THR A 306 18.32 -1.77 24.29
CA THR A 306 17.74 -2.11 25.59
C THR A 306 16.49 -1.27 25.86
N TRP A 307 15.69 -1.62 26.87
CA TRP A 307 14.50 -0.85 27.23
C TRP A 307 14.85 0.50 27.87
N ARG A 308 15.13 1.49 27.04
CA ARG A 308 15.57 2.85 27.40
C ARG A 308 14.54 3.89 26.98
N LEU A 309 14.58 5.06 27.62
CA LEU A 309 13.68 6.14 27.28
C LEU A 309 13.88 6.61 25.83
N GLU A 310 15.11 6.62 25.33
CA GLU A 310 15.44 6.96 23.93
C GLU A 310 14.72 6.05 22.94
N LEU A 311 14.55 4.76 23.24
CA LEU A 311 13.82 3.85 22.37
C LEU A 311 12.37 4.32 22.17
N LEU A 312 11.78 4.97 23.17
CA LEU A 312 10.40 5.46 23.12
C LEU A 312 10.27 6.83 22.44
N VAL A 313 11.23 7.74 22.65
CA VAL A 313 11.07 9.16 22.27
C VAL A 313 12.02 9.63 21.17
N ASN A 314 13.01 8.83 20.77
CA ASN A 314 13.96 9.22 19.72
C ASN A 314 13.24 9.48 18.38
N GLY A 315 13.60 10.55 17.68
CA GLY A 315 12.93 11.00 16.47
C GLY A 315 11.56 11.66 16.69
N ILE A 316 11.07 11.76 17.93
CA ILE A 316 9.79 12.42 18.26
C ILE A 316 10.04 13.84 18.78
N ASP A 317 10.82 13.95 19.84
CA ASP A 317 10.99 15.23 20.55
C ASP A 317 12.43 15.43 21.06
N PRO A 318 13.18 16.38 20.47
CA PRO A 318 14.56 16.64 20.87
C PRO A 318 14.69 17.25 22.28
N VAL A 319 13.63 17.85 22.83
CA VAL A 319 13.64 18.42 24.18
C VAL A 319 13.82 17.31 25.22
N ILE A 320 13.08 16.20 25.06
CA ILE A 320 13.19 15.04 25.95
C ILE A 320 14.59 14.43 25.85
N LEU A 321 15.17 14.36 24.65
CA LEU A 321 16.54 13.86 24.47
C LEU A 321 17.58 14.72 25.20
N ASN A 322 17.36 16.03 25.34
CA ASN A 322 18.22 16.89 26.16
C ASN A 322 18.06 16.60 27.65
N TRP A 323 16.83 16.42 28.14
CA TRP A 323 16.59 16.04 29.54
C TRP A 323 17.22 14.70 29.91
N ILE A 324 17.21 13.74 28.98
CA ILE A 324 17.88 12.45 29.13
C ILE A 324 19.39 12.64 29.33
N LYS A 325 20.03 13.45 28.47
CA LYS A 325 21.47 13.75 28.55
C LYS A 325 21.84 14.48 29.85
N GLU A 326 20.94 15.32 30.35
CA GLU A 326 21.09 16.02 31.63
C GLU A 326 20.89 15.10 32.84
N GLY A 327 20.48 13.85 32.66
CA GLY A 327 20.26 12.89 33.75
C GLY A 327 19.06 13.27 34.63
N LYS A 328 18.05 13.94 34.06
CA LYS A 328 16.85 14.35 34.78
C LYS A 328 15.92 13.16 35.04
N TYR A 329 15.07 13.29 36.05
CA TYR A 329 13.93 12.39 36.21
C TYR A 329 12.81 12.86 35.29
N ILE A 330 12.27 11.95 34.47
CA ILE A 330 11.29 12.29 33.45
C ILE A 330 10.09 11.36 33.56
N PHE A 331 8.90 11.94 33.73
CA PHE A 331 7.64 11.24 33.54
C PHE A 331 7.12 11.42 32.12
N LEU A 332 6.98 10.31 31.38
CA LEU A 332 6.02 10.22 30.28
C LEU A 332 4.68 9.82 30.88
N TYR A 333 3.61 10.54 30.60
CA TYR A 333 2.31 10.16 31.11
C TYR A 333 1.18 10.47 30.13
N GLY A 334 0.06 9.78 30.29
CA GLY A 334 -1.08 9.94 29.41
C GLY A 334 -2.38 9.50 30.07
N GLY A 335 -3.49 9.78 29.41
CA GLY A 335 -4.82 9.64 29.98
C GLY A 335 -5.80 10.59 29.32
N ASP A 336 -7.09 10.29 29.39
CA ASP A 336 -8.16 11.13 28.84
C ASP A 336 -9.03 11.76 29.95
N ASP A 337 -8.59 11.74 31.20
CA ASP A 337 -9.26 12.35 32.35
C ASP A 337 -8.41 13.48 32.93
N ILE A 338 -8.93 14.72 32.85
CA ILE A 338 -8.23 15.91 33.33
C ILE A 338 -8.12 15.95 34.86
N GLU A 339 -9.10 15.41 35.59
CA GLU A 339 -9.04 15.38 37.05
C GLU A 339 -7.92 14.45 37.52
N TRP A 340 -7.81 13.30 36.86
CA TRP A 340 -6.69 12.38 37.07
C TRP A 340 -5.36 13.05 36.73
N VAL A 341 -5.26 13.76 35.59
CA VAL A 341 -4.03 14.47 35.19
C VAL A 341 -3.62 15.52 36.23
N ARG A 342 -4.53 16.37 36.70
CA ARG A 342 -4.26 17.37 37.75
C ARG A 342 -3.79 16.70 39.03
N LYS A 343 -4.48 15.65 39.47
CA LYS A 343 -4.12 14.92 40.69
C LYS A 343 -2.74 14.27 40.57
N PHE A 344 -2.44 13.65 39.43
CA PHE A 344 -1.15 13.00 39.19
C PHE A 344 -0.01 14.03 39.17
N THR A 345 -0.12 15.07 38.35
CA THR A 345 0.92 16.09 38.18
C THR A 345 1.23 16.83 39.49
N ASN A 346 0.20 17.27 40.22
CA ASN A 346 0.39 17.92 41.52
C ASN A 346 1.07 17.01 42.56
N ASN A 347 0.68 15.73 42.61
CA ASN A 347 1.29 14.77 43.53
C ASN A 347 2.75 14.47 43.16
N ALA A 348 3.03 14.27 41.87
CA ALA A 348 4.39 14.01 41.39
C ALA A 348 5.32 15.20 41.68
N GLN A 349 4.86 16.43 41.42
CA GLN A 349 5.59 17.65 41.75
C GLN A 349 5.83 17.80 43.26
N ALA A 350 4.80 17.57 44.10
CA ALA A 350 4.96 17.65 45.55
C ALA A 350 5.98 16.64 46.09
N VAL A 351 5.97 15.40 45.58
CA VAL A 351 6.95 14.37 45.93
C VAL A 351 8.36 14.77 45.47
N ALA A 352 8.50 15.26 44.24
CA ALA A 352 9.79 15.70 43.71
C ALA A 352 10.38 16.88 44.50
N GLN A 353 9.55 17.85 44.88
CA GLN A 353 9.95 18.98 45.72
C GLN A 353 10.40 18.52 47.11
N ALA A 354 9.65 17.63 47.75
CA ALA A 354 10.00 17.07 49.05
C ALA A 354 11.32 16.27 49.00
N ALA A 355 11.57 15.54 47.91
CA ALA A 355 12.79 14.78 47.69
C ALA A 355 13.94 15.61 47.08
N ARG A 356 13.71 16.88 46.73
CA ARG A 356 14.66 17.77 46.01
C ARG A 356 15.17 17.17 44.70
N ILE A 357 14.29 16.47 43.98
CA ILE A 357 14.59 15.84 42.68
C ILE A 357 14.20 16.78 41.54
N PRO A 358 15.10 17.04 40.57
CA PRO A 358 14.73 17.77 39.35
C PRO A 358 13.86 16.87 38.47
N LEU A 359 12.54 17.08 38.54
CA LEU A 359 11.54 16.32 37.80
C LEU A 359 11.01 17.11 36.61
N GLU A 360 11.05 16.50 35.44
CA GLU A 360 10.35 16.93 34.23
C GLU A 360 9.18 15.99 33.95
N MET A 361 8.11 16.52 33.34
CA MET A 361 6.94 15.74 32.99
C MET A 361 6.47 16.11 31.60
N VAL A 362 6.14 15.13 30.79
CA VAL A 362 5.59 15.30 29.45
C VAL A 362 4.30 14.49 29.29
N TYR A 363 3.26 15.19 28.84
CA TYR A 363 2.00 14.56 28.48
C TYR A 363 2.03 14.04 27.04
N VAL A 364 1.92 12.72 26.92
CA VAL A 364 1.92 11.95 25.66
C VAL A 364 0.50 11.65 25.19
N GLY A 365 -0.48 11.61 26.09
CA GLY A 365 -1.89 11.35 25.74
C GLY A 365 -2.21 9.88 25.47
N LYS A 366 -3.18 9.64 24.57
CA LYS A 366 -3.69 8.32 24.15
C LYS A 366 -3.79 8.24 22.63
N SER A 367 -3.77 7.03 22.09
CA SER A 367 -3.92 6.78 20.65
C SER A 367 -5.34 7.14 20.15
N SER A 368 -6.33 7.06 21.04
CA SER A 368 -7.75 7.28 20.74
C SER A 368 -8.27 8.64 21.24
N LYS A 369 -9.48 9.01 20.79
CA LYS A 369 -10.21 10.22 21.23
C LYS A 369 -9.44 11.53 20.96
N ARG A 370 -8.87 11.68 19.76
CA ARG A 370 -8.04 12.81 19.31
C ARG A 370 -8.58 14.20 19.72
N GLU A 371 -9.88 14.44 19.57
CA GLU A 371 -10.50 15.73 19.95
C GLU A 371 -10.56 15.95 21.47
N LYS A 372 -10.77 14.90 22.25
CA LYS A 372 -10.74 14.96 23.72
C LYS A 372 -9.33 15.26 24.22
N ILE A 373 -8.32 14.62 23.62
CA ILE A 373 -6.90 14.85 23.92
C ILE A 373 -6.51 16.29 23.59
N ARG A 374 -6.94 16.82 22.44
CA ARG A 374 -6.71 18.23 22.06
C ARG A 374 -7.23 19.22 23.12
N ARG A 375 -8.45 19.02 23.62
CA ARG A 375 -9.01 19.86 24.70
C ARG A 375 -8.22 19.73 25.99
N LEU A 376 -7.82 18.50 26.33
CA LEU A 376 -7.06 18.23 27.55
C LEU A 376 -5.67 18.88 27.51
N MET A 377 -4.99 18.85 26.35
CA MET A 377 -3.72 19.55 26.13
C MET A 377 -3.85 21.07 26.31
N ALA A 378 -4.95 21.67 25.83
CA ALA A 378 -5.21 23.09 26.03
C ALA A 378 -5.35 23.43 27.53
N THR A 379 -6.04 22.58 28.29
CA THR A 379 -6.15 22.73 29.75
C THR A 379 -4.80 22.55 30.45
N ILE A 380 -4.02 21.51 30.12
CA ILE A 380 -2.68 21.28 30.69
C ILE A 380 -1.78 22.50 30.47
N THR A 381 -1.81 23.06 29.27
CA THR A 381 -1.01 24.24 28.90
C THR A 381 -1.44 25.47 29.69
N MET A 382 -2.75 25.72 29.76
CA MET A 382 -3.32 26.86 30.48
C MET A 382 -2.99 26.80 31.98
N GLU A 383 -3.08 25.62 32.57
CA GLU A 383 -2.78 25.37 33.99
C GLU A 383 -1.29 25.16 34.28
N LYS A 384 -0.44 25.13 33.24
CA LYS A 384 1.01 24.91 33.34
C LYS A 384 1.37 23.64 34.14
N LEU A 385 0.62 22.56 33.94
CA LEU A 385 0.82 21.34 34.71
C LEU A 385 2.10 20.58 34.31
N SER A 386 2.47 20.63 33.03
CA SER A 386 3.59 19.90 32.46
C SER A 386 3.93 20.38 31.04
N TYR A 387 4.99 19.81 30.45
CA TYR A 387 5.27 19.93 29.02
C TYR A 387 4.31 19.06 28.20
N ILE A 388 4.01 19.47 26.96
CA ILE A 388 3.09 18.76 26.07
C ILE A 388 3.68 18.62 24.67
N TRP A 389 3.35 17.53 23.97
CA TRP A 389 3.55 17.46 22.53
C TRP A 389 2.46 18.23 21.80
N GLN A 390 2.81 19.41 21.29
CA GLN A 390 1.85 20.34 20.68
C GLN A 390 1.17 19.75 19.44
N ASP A 391 1.89 18.92 18.69
CA ASP A 391 1.38 18.25 17.50
C ASP A 391 0.83 16.85 17.84
N LEU A 392 -0.41 16.60 17.42
CA LEU A 392 -1.06 15.30 17.57
C LEU A 392 -0.39 14.22 16.71
N THR A 393 0.35 14.61 15.66
CA THR A 393 1.16 13.69 14.85
C THR A 393 2.25 13.03 15.69
N MET A 394 2.85 13.73 16.66
CA MET A 394 3.85 13.16 17.59
C MET A 394 3.23 12.08 18.49
N ILE A 395 2.02 12.33 19.00
CA ILE A 395 1.26 11.37 19.80
C ILE A 395 0.92 10.13 18.97
N TRP A 396 0.39 10.33 17.76
CA TRP A 396 0.10 9.23 16.83
C TRP A 396 1.37 8.41 16.55
N PHE A 397 2.49 9.07 16.28
CA PHE A 397 3.75 8.41 15.95
C PHE A 397 4.29 7.60 17.11
N PHE A 398 4.24 8.11 18.35
CA PHE A 398 4.64 7.36 19.55
C PHE A 398 3.90 6.02 19.67
N TRP A 399 2.57 6.03 19.55
CA TRP A 399 1.77 4.81 19.64
C TRP A 399 2.00 3.87 18.44
N THR A 400 2.07 4.42 17.22
CA THR A 400 2.33 3.65 16.00
C THR A 400 3.72 2.98 16.02
N ARG A 401 4.70 3.68 16.58
CA ARG A 401 6.06 3.19 16.76
C ARG A 401 6.10 2.05 17.79
N LEU A 402 5.39 2.18 18.91
CA LEU A 402 5.23 1.09 19.89
C LEU A 402 4.56 -0.16 19.29
N GLU A 403 3.48 0.02 18.52
CA GLU A 403 2.84 -1.09 17.80
C GLU A 403 3.80 -1.75 16.80
N SER A 404 4.63 -0.95 16.13
CA SER A 404 5.63 -1.43 15.20
C SER A 404 6.74 -2.22 15.91
N MET A 405 7.17 -1.80 17.10
CA MET A 405 8.11 -2.56 17.93
C MET A 405 7.55 -3.94 18.26
N LEU A 406 6.28 -4.02 18.67
CA LEU A 406 5.61 -5.30 18.94
C LEU A 406 5.57 -6.18 17.69
N TYR A 407 5.16 -5.61 16.55
CA TYR A 407 5.09 -6.34 15.29
C TYR A 407 6.45 -6.89 14.85
N SER A 408 7.48 -6.04 14.88
CA SER A 408 8.87 -6.41 14.53
C SER A 408 9.39 -7.56 15.40
N LYS A 409 9.16 -7.52 16.72
CA LYS A 409 9.54 -8.61 17.64
C LYS A 409 8.83 -9.93 17.30
N ILE A 410 7.53 -9.88 16.99
CA ILE A 410 6.75 -11.05 16.57
C ILE A 410 7.27 -11.62 15.24
N GLN A 411 7.55 -10.75 14.28
CA GLN A 411 8.03 -11.12 12.95
C GLN A 411 9.38 -11.86 12.99
N LEU A 412 10.30 -11.45 13.87
CA LEU A 412 11.60 -12.11 14.05
C LEU A 412 11.51 -13.47 14.76
N GLY A 413 10.32 -14.01 15.00
CA GLY A 413 10.13 -15.31 15.63
C GLY A 413 10.56 -15.35 17.10
N LYS A 414 10.83 -14.19 17.71
CA LYS A 414 11.10 -14.04 19.14
C LYS A 414 9.79 -13.98 19.92
N LEU A 415 8.94 -15.01 19.75
CA LEU A 415 7.78 -15.28 20.61
C LEU A 415 8.24 -15.87 21.94
N ASP A 416 9.28 -15.29 22.52
CA ASP A 416 9.64 -15.63 23.88
C ASP A 416 8.86 -14.67 24.77
N ASP A 417 7.81 -15.19 25.43
CA ASP A 417 7.09 -14.44 26.45
C ASP A 417 8.00 -14.03 27.63
N HIS A 418 9.27 -14.47 27.63
CA HIS A 418 10.30 -14.08 28.58
C HIS A 418 11.22 -12.95 28.09
N ASP A 419 11.07 -12.43 26.85
CA ASP A 419 11.78 -11.21 26.42
C ASP A 419 11.28 -10.02 27.27
N PRO A 420 12.11 -9.46 28.17
CA PRO A 420 11.68 -8.38 29.06
C PRO A 420 11.22 -7.15 28.29
N MET A 421 11.84 -6.87 27.13
CA MET A 421 11.47 -5.75 26.28
C MET A 421 10.07 -5.95 25.68
N MET A 422 9.75 -7.18 25.26
CA MET A 422 8.43 -7.48 24.71
C MET A 422 7.34 -7.35 25.78
N GLN A 423 7.62 -7.74 27.02
CA GLN A 423 6.71 -7.55 28.14
C GLN A 423 6.43 -6.07 28.41
N GLU A 424 7.47 -5.24 28.42
CA GLU A 424 7.33 -3.80 28.64
C GLU A 424 6.59 -3.08 27.50
N ILE A 425 6.80 -3.50 26.24
CA ILE A 425 6.01 -3.01 25.09
C ILE A 425 4.54 -3.39 25.23
N LYS A 426 4.23 -4.67 25.50
CA LYS A 426 2.85 -5.15 25.71
C LYS A 426 2.17 -4.39 26.85
N LYS A 427 2.91 -4.14 27.92
CA LYS A 427 2.46 -3.39 29.10
C LYS A 427 2.09 -1.95 28.73
N LEU A 428 2.96 -1.21 28.05
CA LEU A 428 2.66 0.15 27.58
C LEU A 428 1.45 0.19 26.64
N LEU A 429 1.36 -0.73 25.68
CA LEU A 429 0.23 -0.80 24.75
C LEU A 429 -1.10 -1.12 25.46
N SER A 430 -1.05 -1.84 26.59
CA SER A 430 -2.24 -2.11 27.40
C SER A 430 -2.82 -0.84 28.06
N TYR A 431 -1.98 0.15 28.31
CA TYR A 431 -2.34 1.39 29.02
C TYR A 431 -3.20 2.34 28.20
N ASP A 432 -3.10 2.23 26.88
CA ASP A 432 -3.91 3.02 25.96
C ASP A 432 -5.41 2.74 26.13
N ARG A 433 -5.76 1.52 26.60
CA ARG A 433 -7.15 1.07 26.71
C ARG A 433 -7.92 1.79 27.81
N GLU A 434 -7.39 1.87 29.03
CA GLU A 434 -8.14 2.35 30.20
C GLU A 434 -7.29 3.09 31.23
N GLY A 435 -7.89 4.11 31.86
CA GLY A 435 -7.26 4.88 32.94
C GLY A 435 -6.18 5.86 32.46
N GLY A 436 -5.48 6.44 33.42
CA GLY A 436 -4.24 7.17 33.18
C GLY A 436 -3.02 6.30 33.42
N TRP A 437 -1.92 6.63 32.77
CA TRP A 437 -0.69 5.85 32.80
C TRP A 437 0.53 6.75 32.95
N ALA A 438 1.61 6.21 33.50
CA ALA A 438 2.87 6.92 33.61
C ALA A 438 4.07 5.96 33.52
N VAL A 439 5.15 6.44 32.90
CA VAL A 439 6.48 5.83 32.87
C VAL A 439 7.46 6.81 33.47
N LEU A 440 8.19 6.36 34.50
CA LEU A 440 9.28 7.12 35.11
C LEU A 440 10.61 6.64 34.56
N SER A 441 11.46 7.58 34.22
CA SER A 441 12.86 7.34 33.87
C SER A 441 13.79 8.26 34.66
N ASN A 442 15.05 7.85 34.76
CA ASN A 442 16.16 8.67 35.23
C ASN A 442 17.24 8.66 34.14
N GLY A 443 17.36 9.80 33.45
CA GLY A 443 18.12 9.87 32.19
C GLY A 443 17.59 8.83 31.20
N SER A 444 18.49 7.97 30.72
CA SER A 444 18.17 6.91 29.75
C SER A 444 17.41 5.72 30.37
N ASN A 445 17.58 5.47 31.66
CA ASN A 445 17.11 4.26 32.31
C ASN A 445 15.63 4.40 32.71
N VAL A 446 14.78 3.51 32.21
CA VAL A 446 13.37 3.42 32.66
C VAL A 446 13.33 2.74 34.03
N VAL A 447 12.82 3.45 35.03
CA VAL A 447 12.82 3.03 36.44
C VAL A 447 11.50 2.36 36.81
N VAL A 448 10.37 2.87 36.29
CA VAL A 448 9.02 2.32 36.54
C VAL A 448 8.13 2.47 35.32
N ASN A 449 7.34 1.43 35.04
CA ASN A 449 6.27 1.44 34.04
C ASN A 449 4.97 0.99 34.73
N GLU A 450 3.96 1.87 34.91
CA GLU A 450 2.76 1.56 35.70
C GLU A 450 1.45 2.11 35.11
N GLN A 451 0.38 1.30 35.20
CA GLN A 451 -1.01 1.73 34.98
C GLN A 451 -1.61 2.16 36.30
N LEU A 452 -2.20 3.35 36.35
CA LEU A 452 -2.82 3.86 37.57
C LEU A 452 -4.33 3.92 37.35
N SER A 453 -5.02 2.82 37.68
CA SER A 453 -6.49 2.78 37.71
C SER A 453 -7.05 3.50 38.94
N ILE A 454 -8.23 4.11 38.78
CA ILE A 454 -8.86 5.00 39.78
C ILE A 454 -9.55 4.22 40.94
N SER A 455 -9.57 2.89 40.94
CA SER A 455 -10.27 2.11 41.97
C SER A 455 -9.38 1.59 43.10
N ALA A 456 -9.83 1.88 44.33
CA ALA A 456 -9.44 1.35 45.65
C ALA A 456 -8.31 2.06 46.44
N SER A 457 -8.73 3.07 47.22
CA SER A 457 -8.49 3.20 48.68
C SER A 457 -7.08 3.10 49.28
N ARG A 458 -5.99 3.16 48.49
CA ARG A 458 -4.65 3.49 49.02
C ARG A 458 -4.08 4.67 48.26
N SER A 459 -3.71 5.69 49.03
CA SER A 459 -3.24 6.96 48.55
C SER A 459 -1.97 6.80 47.66
N PRO A 460 -1.84 7.59 46.57
CA PRO A 460 -0.66 7.59 45.70
C PRO A 460 0.71 7.96 46.35
N PRO A 461 0.83 8.71 47.48
CA PRO A 461 2.13 9.11 48.00
C PRO A 461 2.96 7.96 48.58
N CYS A 462 2.34 6.83 49.00
CA CYS A 462 3.10 5.70 49.53
C CYS A 462 3.82 4.89 48.44
N ARG A 463 3.30 4.86 47.20
CA ARG A 463 3.88 4.05 46.11
C ARG A 463 4.92 4.80 45.27
N LEU A 464 4.71 6.11 45.06
CA LEU A 464 5.75 6.97 44.48
C LEU A 464 7.00 6.97 45.38
N LYS A 465 6.83 6.98 46.70
CA LYS A 465 7.97 6.78 47.63
C LYS A 465 8.71 5.46 47.35
N THR A 466 8.02 4.34 47.14
CA THR A 466 8.67 3.04 46.85
C THR A 466 9.38 2.97 45.49
N SER A 467 8.94 3.70 44.48
CA SER A 467 9.64 3.77 43.19
C SER A 467 10.87 4.69 43.21
N PHE A 468 10.93 5.65 44.14
CA PHE A 468 12.14 6.42 44.47
C PHE A 468 13.06 5.72 45.51
N LEU A 469 12.59 4.64 46.15
CA LEU A 469 13.30 3.93 47.23
C LEU A 469 14.46 2.98 46.84
N PRO A 470 14.78 2.61 45.57
CA PRO A 470 15.98 1.80 45.34
C PRO A 470 17.30 2.56 45.60
N LEU A 471 17.26 3.81 46.07
CA LEU A 471 18.43 4.69 46.29
C LEU A 471 18.96 4.74 47.74
N GLY A 472 18.67 3.75 48.58
CA GLY A 472 19.50 3.47 49.78
C GLY A 472 19.61 4.60 50.81
N LEU A 473 18.50 5.23 51.21
CA LEU A 473 18.45 6.15 52.36
C LEU A 473 17.57 5.55 53.46
N GLU A 474 18.16 4.69 54.28
CA GLU A 474 17.65 4.44 55.64
C GLU A 474 17.92 5.68 56.49
N ALA A 475 16.89 6.48 56.73
CA ALA A 475 16.91 7.43 57.84
C ALA A 475 16.38 6.69 59.07
N GLY A 476 17.32 6.31 59.94
CA GLY A 476 17.06 5.67 61.22
C GLY A 476 16.10 6.50 62.07
N VAL A 477 15.10 5.80 62.62
CA VAL A 477 14.20 6.31 63.66
C VAL A 477 14.77 5.91 65.00
N LEU A 478 14.95 6.86 65.91
CA LEU A 478 14.89 6.68 67.37
C LEU A 478 14.95 8.07 68.05
N PRO A 479 14.25 8.25 69.18
CA PRO A 479 12.81 8.17 69.41
C PRO A 479 12.07 9.49 69.15
#